data_AF-A0A933XSA2-F1
#
_entry.id   AF-A0A933XSA2-F1
#
_cell.length_a   1.000
_cell.length_b   1.000
_cell.length_c   1.000
_cell.angle_alpha   90.00
_cell.angle_beta   90.00
_cell.angle_gamma   90.00
#
_symmetry.space_group_name_H-M   'P 1'
#
loop_
_entity.id
_entity.type
_entity.pdbx_description
1 polymer ?
#
loop_
_entity_poly.entity_id
_entity_poly.type
_entity_poly.pdbx_seq_one_letter_code
_entity_poly.pdbx_strand_id
1 'polypeptide(L)'
;MKMRAGGKFYSLPVACLAAAVTLLGAGASPAMDACEESGLRTVKVEIWASKRFKKDFPAIGKAFAEMGNTDVVLWVYPAENPSRAVAIGRCVPAYIAQHVLRETRERFGEPESLVNQGFLSPWWIGIGTSLFDENSQRRTAPGEVARLMDPSLDPREFQALYRKYSAQEKTVPGFGLELANPKLMKAR
;
A
#
# COMPACT_ATOMS: atom_id res chain seq x y z
N MET A 1 -63.65 35.86 32.98
CA MET A 1 -64.49 36.95 32.46
C MET A 1 -63.62 38.07 31.91
N LYS A 2 -63.41 38.11 30.58
CA LYS A 2 -63.31 39.28 29.69
C LYS A 2 -62.52 38.90 28.44
N MET A 3 -63.25 38.84 27.32
CA MET A 3 -62.71 39.04 25.98
C MET A 3 -62.05 40.43 25.88
N ARG A 4 -61.04 40.57 25.02
CA ARG A 4 -61.07 41.56 23.93
C ARG A 4 -59.94 41.35 22.92
N ALA A 5 -60.34 41.47 21.66
CA ALA A 5 -59.55 41.50 20.46
C ALA A 5 -58.96 42.90 20.18
N GLY A 6 -57.98 42.94 19.26
CA GLY A 6 -57.39 44.13 18.64
C GLY A 6 -55.87 43.93 18.56
N GLY A 7 -55.26 43.58 17.43
CA GLY A 7 -55.47 44.08 16.08
C GLY A 7 -54.39 45.13 15.79
N LYS A 8 -53.36 44.75 15.04
CA LYS A 8 -52.59 45.61 14.12
C LYS A 8 -51.65 44.77 13.26
N PHE A 9 -51.94 44.80 11.97
CA PHE A 9 -51.10 44.33 10.87
C PHE A 9 -49.84 45.21 10.78
N TYR A 10 -48.67 44.56 10.67
CA TYR A 10 -47.53 45.12 9.96
C TYR A 10 -46.98 44.04 9.02
N SER A 11 -46.96 44.38 7.74
CA SER A 11 -46.42 43.62 6.63
C SER A 11 -44.91 43.89 6.47
N LEU A 12 -44.28 43.06 5.61
CA LEU A 12 -42.91 43.12 5.04
C LEU A 12 -41.91 42.12 5.66
N PRO A 13 -40.93 41.62 4.89
CA PRO A 13 -41.13 40.48 4.00
C PRO A 13 -40.08 39.37 4.22
N VAL A 14 -40.35 38.21 3.64
CA VAL A 14 -39.40 37.26 3.05
C VAL A 14 -37.95 37.35 3.52
N ALA A 15 -37.55 36.43 4.39
CA ALA A 15 -36.19 35.92 4.43
C ALA A 15 -36.24 34.40 4.67
N CYS A 16 -36.40 33.66 3.58
CA CYS A 16 -36.06 32.24 3.53
C CYS A 16 -34.56 32.10 3.83
N LEU A 17 -34.20 31.81 5.08
CA LEU A 17 -32.89 31.24 5.38
C LEU A 17 -32.89 29.78 4.91
N ALA A 18 -32.56 29.58 3.64
CA ALA A 18 -32.18 28.27 3.14
C ALA A 18 -30.81 27.93 3.76
N ALA A 19 -30.82 27.04 4.76
CA ALA A 19 -29.60 26.40 5.24
C ALA A 19 -29.06 25.50 4.12
N ALA A 20 -28.14 26.04 3.32
CA ALA A 20 -27.36 25.25 2.39
C ALA A 20 -26.45 24.32 3.20
N VAL A 21 -26.90 23.09 3.41
CA VAL A 21 -26.05 21.98 3.86
C VAL A 21 -25.08 21.70 2.72
N THR A 22 -23.90 22.33 2.78
CA THR A 22 -22.76 21.92 1.98
C THR A 22 -22.32 20.55 2.47
N LEU A 23 -22.83 19.50 1.82
CA LEU A 23 -22.17 18.19 1.83
C LEU A 23 -20.76 18.42 1.26
N LEU A 24 -19.77 18.50 2.15
CA LEU A 24 -18.38 18.28 1.77
C LEU A 24 -18.32 16.88 1.16
N GLY A 25 -18.21 16.83 -0.16
CA GLY A 25 -17.89 15.61 -0.88
C GLY A 25 -16.63 15.02 -0.27
N ALA A 26 -16.76 13.82 0.29
CA ALA A 26 -15.61 12.99 0.59
C ALA A 26 -14.83 12.82 -0.70
N GLY A 27 -13.63 13.43 -0.77
CA GLY A 27 -12.71 13.23 -1.88
C GLY A 27 -12.29 11.77 -1.92
N ALA A 28 -13.01 10.96 -2.69
CA ALA A 28 -12.55 9.65 -3.10
C ALA A 28 -11.26 9.86 -3.89
N SER A 29 -10.16 9.31 -3.37
CA SER A 29 -8.85 9.42 -4.01
C SER A 29 -8.87 8.56 -5.28
N PRO A 30 -8.67 9.13 -6.49
CA PRO A 30 -8.89 8.46 -7.78
C PRO A 30 -8.00 7.24 -8.05
N ALA A 31 -7.06 6.92 -7.15
CA ALA A 31 -6.13 5.80 -7.28
C ALA A 31 -6.69 4.46 -6.75
N MET A 32 -7.63 4.47 -5.82
CA MET A 32 -8.23 3.23 -5.28
C MET A 32 -9.38 2.75 -6.17
N ASP A 33 -10.16 3.67 -6.74
CA ASP A 33 -11.28 3.35 -7.63
C ASP A 33 -10.78 2.64 -8.92
N ALA A 34 -9.54 2.91 -9.35
CA ALA A 34 -8.87 2.21 -10.44
C ALA A 34 -8.45 0.75 -10.13
N CYS A 35 -8.52 0.30 -8.88
CA CYS A 35 -8.29 -1.10 -8.50
C CYS A 35 -9.58 -1.94 -8.50
N GLU A 36 -10.74 -1.27 -8.55
CA GLU A 36 -12.07 -1.87 -8.34
C GLU A 36 -12.59 -2.62 -9.59
N GLU A 37 -12.13 -2.25 -10.79
CA GLU A 37 -12.43 -2.97 -12.05
C GLU A 37 -11.77 -4.38 -12.15
N SER A 38 -11.08 -4.84 -11.10
CA SER A 38 -10.13 -5.96 -11.18
C SER A 38 -10.30 -7.04 -10.11
N GLY A 39 -11.50 -7.21 -9.54
CA GLY A 39 -11.84 -8.35 -8.67
C GLY A 39 -11.59 -9.75 -9.28
N LEU A 40 -11.17 -9.83 -10.54
CA LEU A 40 -10.81 -11.04 -11.29
C LEU A 40 -9.30 -11.19 -11.57
N ARG A 41 -8.45 -10.23 -11.19
CA ARG A 41 -7.01 -10.30 -11.51
C ARG A 41 -6.26 -11.12 -10.48
N THR A 42 -5.56 -12.14 -10.97
CA THR A 42 -4.60 -12.92 -10.19
C THR A 42 -3.45 -12.04 -9.72
N VAL A 43 -3.12 -12.11 -8.43
CA VAL A 43 -1.92 -11.46 -7.88
C VAL A 43 -0.70 -12.29 -8.22
N LYS A 44 0.27 -11.72 -8.93
CA LYS A 44 1.54 -12.40 -9.19
C LYS A 44 2.46 -12.24 -7.99
N VAL A 45 2.97 -13.33 -7.45
CA VAL A 45 3.92 -13.35 -6.33
C VAL A 45 5.24 -13.95 -6.82
N GLU A 46 6.26 -13.10 -6.97
CA GLU A 46 7.60 -13.53 -7.37
C GLU A 46 8.54 -13.56 -6.15
N ILE A 47 9.15 -14.72 -5.92
CA ILE A 47 10.02 -14.94 -4.78
C ILE A 47 11.41 -15.31 -5.29
N TRP A 48 12.39 -14.44 -5.02
CA TRP A 48 13.80 -14.70 -5.27
C TRP A 48 14.44 -15.22 -4.00
N ALA A 49 14.70 -16.53 -3.93
CA ALA A 49 15.19 -17.19 -2.73
C ALA A 49 16.57 -17.81 -2.95
N SER A 50 17.36 -17.91 -1.88
CA SER A 50 18.67 -18.55 -1.90
C SER A 50 18.58 -19.99 -2.42
N LYS A 51 19.60 -20.46 -3.12
CA LYS A 51 19.70 -21.83 -3.65
C LYS A 51 19.46 -22.91 -2.58
N ARG A 52 19.74 -22.62 -1.31
CA ARG A 52 19.49 -23.55 -0.19
C ARG A 52 18.03 -23.98 -0.05
N PHE A 53 17.08 -23.09 -0.40
CA PHE A 53 15.65 -23.35 -0.32
C PHE A 53 15.10 -24.08 -1.54
N LYS A 54 15.91 -24.32 -2.59
CA LYS A 54 15.44 -24.89 -3.86
C LYS A 54 14.67 -26.20 -3.70
N LYS A 55 15.08 -27.05 -2.75
CA LYS A 55 14.40 -28.33 -2.48
C LYS A 55 13.01 -28.13 -1.89
N ASP A 56 12.80 -27.03 -1.18
CA ASP A 56 11.55 -26.70 -0.49
C ASP A 56 10.62 -25.82 -1.34
N PHE A 57 11.02 -25.41 -2.55
CA PHE A 57 10.24 -24.54 -3.42
C PHE A 57 8.78 -25.00 -3.63
N PRO A 58 8.47 -26.29 -3.80
CA PRO A 58 7.06 -26.73 -3.90
C PRO A 58 6.26 -26.43 -2.62
N ALA A 59 6.85 -26.66 -1.44
CA ALA A 59 6.19 -26.41 -0.17
C ALA A 59 6.05 -24.91 0.12
N ILE A 60 7.09 -24.14 -0.21
CA ILE A 60 7.06 -22.67 -0.11
C ILE A 60 5.98 -22.12 -1.04
N GLY A 61 5.98 -22.52 -2.31
CA GLY A 61 4.98 -22.08 -3.30
C GLY A 61 3.55 -22.35 -2.84
N LYS A 62 3.30 -23.55 -2.27
CA LYS A 62 1.98 -23.89 -1.71
C LYS A 62 1.58 -22.96 -0.56
N ALA A 63 2.49 -22.65 0.36
CA ALA A 63 2.21 -21.77 1.49
C ALA A 63 1.90 -20.34 1.04
N PHE A 64 2.67 -19.80 0.10
CA PHE A 64 2.40 -18.45 -0.45
C PHE A 64 1.11 -18.39 -1.29
N ALA A 65 0.67 -19.52 -1.86
CA ALA A 65 -0.56 -19.62 -2.64
C ALA A 65 -1.82 -19.91 -1.82
N GLU A 66 -1.71 -20.08 -0.50
CA GLU A 66 -2.79 -20.57 0.37
C GLU A 66 -4.05 -19.71 0.32
N MET A 67 -3.91 -18.39 0.16
CA MET A 67 -5.03 -17.45 0.12
C MET A 67 -5.83 -17.49 -1.20
N GLY A 68 -5.36 -18.23 -2.21
CA GLY A 68 -5.97 -18.29 -3.53
C GLY A 68 -5.81 -16.98 -4.34
N ASN A 69 -6.28 -16.99 -5.59
CA ASN A 69 -6.15 -15.88 -6.53
C ASN A 69 -4.70 -15.34 -6.67
N THR A 70 -3.71 -16.22 -6.54
CA THR A 70 -2.28 -15.90 -6.66
C THR A 70 -1.61 -16.80 -7.69
N ASP A 71 -0.71 -16.22 -8.48
CA ASP A 71 0.24 -16.94 -9.33
C ASP A 71 1.63 -16.81 -8.69
N VAL A 72 2.10 -17.89 -8.07
CA VAL A 72 3.34 -17.90 -7.28
C VAL A 72 4.48 -18.49 -8.10
N VAL A 73 5.53 -17.70 -8.30
CA VAL A 73 6.73 -18.12 -9.02
C VAL A 73 7.95 -17.97 -8.11
N LEU A 74 8.73 -19.03 -7.97
CA LEU A 74 9.97 -19.04 -7.22
C LEU A 74 11.18 -19.11 -8.14
N TRP A 75 12.11 -18.19 -7.94
CA TRP A 75 13.39 -18.11 -8.63
C TRP A 75 14.53 -18.38 -7.65
N VAL A 76 15.55 -19.07 -8.15
CA VAL A 76 16.82 -19.17 -7.43
C VAL A 76 17.57 -17.86 -7.62
N TYR A 77 17.85 -17.16 -6.52
CA TYR A 77 18.69 -15.97 -6.54
C TYR A 77 20.14 -16.35 -6.88
N PRO A 78 20.82 -15.64 -7.80
CA PRO A 78 22.17 -16.01 -8.25
C PRO A 78 23.24 -15.98 -7.15
N ALA A 79 23.11 -15.10 -6.16
CA ALA A 79 24.04 -14.99 -5.04
C ALA A 79 23.55 -15.76 -3.81
N GLU A 80 24.40 -15.88 -2.80
CA GLU A 80 24.10 -16.64 -1.57
C GLU A 80 22.91 -16.07 -0.81
N ASN A 81 22.88 -14.75 -0.64
CA ASN A 81 21.87 -14.02 0.11
C ASN A 81 21.05 -13.13 -0.84
N PRO A 82 19.75 -13.42 -1.03
CA PRO A 82 18.83 -12.51 -1.69
C PRO A 82 18.75 -11.17 -0.96
N SER A 83 18.24 -10.16 -1.68
CA SER A 83 17.78 -8.93 -1.03
C SER A 83 16.76 -9.27 0.07
N ARG A 84 16.61 -8.40 1.07
CA ARG A 84 15.52 -8.50 2.06
C ARG A 84 14.42 -7.48 1.82
N ALA A 85 14.36 -6.98 0.59
CA ALA A 85 13.31 -6.10 0.10
C ALA A 85 12.01 -6.85 -0.15
N VAL A 86 10.90 -6.19 0.17
CA VAL A 86 9.55 -6.59 -0.23
C VAL A 86 8.90 -5.45 -1.02
N ALA A 87 8.24 -5.81 -2.10
CA ALA A 87 7.54 -4.90 -3.00
C ALA A 87 6.08 -5.34 -3.11
N ILE A 88 5.11 -4.47 -2.78
CA ILE A 88 3.68 -4.79 -2.83
C ILE A 88 2.94 -3.74 -3.66
N GLY A 89 2.34 -4.16 -4.76
CA GLY A 89 1.58 -3.31 -5.66
C GLY A 89 0.34 -2.68 -5.01
N ARG A 90 -0.05 -1.51 -5.54
CA ARG A 90 -1.14 -0.67 -5.00
C ARG A 90 -2.54 -1.30 -5.03
N CYS A 91 -2.74 -2.36 -5.82
CA CYS A 91 -4.01 -3.06 -5.93
C CYS A 91 -3.99 -4.47 -5.34
N VAL A 92 -2.90 -4.87 -4.67
CA VAL A 92 -2.88 -6.15 -3.95
C VAL A 92 -3.86 -6.09 -2.76
N PRO A 93 -4.79 -7.05 -2.63
CA PRO A 93 -5.67 -7.13 -1.46
C PRO A 93 -4.90 -7.27 -0.16
N ALA A 94 -5.33 -6.57 0.89
CA ALA A 94 -4.64 -6.56 2.19
C ALA A 94 -4.42 -7.97 2.76
N TYR A 95 -5.43 -8.85 2.68
CA TYR A 95 -5.30 -10.21 3.20
C TYR A 95 -4.20 -11.03 2.50
N ILE A 96 -4.01 -10.87 1.18
CA ILE A 96 -2.93 -11.52 0.43
C ILE A 96 -1.59 -10.92 0.87
N ALA A 97 -1.49 -9.59 0.89
CA ALA A 97 -0.26 -8.90 1.27
C ALA A 97 0.19 -9.25 2.70
N GLN A 98 -0.73 -9.26 3.65
CA GLN A 98 -0.50 -9.64 5.05
C GLN A 98 -0.04 -11.09 5.16
N HIS A 99 -0.68 -12.02 4.43
CA HIS A 99 -0.26 -13.42 4.38
C HIS A 99 1.15 -13.58 3.85
N VAL A 100 1.43 -12.98 2.70
CA VAL A 100 2.74 -13.03 2.05
C VAL A 100 3.84 -12.42 2.94
N LEU A 101 3.55 -11.37 3.70
CA LEU A 101 4.48 -10.80 4.67
C LEU A 101 4.76 -11.76 5.84
N ARG A 102 3.73 -12.45 6.38
CA ARG A 102 3.91 -13.46 7.43
C ARG A 102 4.78 -14.62 6.94
N GLU A 103 4.46 -15.16 5.77
CA GLU A 103 5.21 -16.25 5.14
C GLU A 103 6.67 -15.86 4.85
N THR A 104 6.89 -14.62 4.40
CA THR A 104 8.24 -14.07 4.18
C THR A 104 9.01 -14.04 5.48
N ARG A 105 8.42 -13.49 6.55
CA ARG A 105 9.06 -13.40 7.87
C ARG A 105 9.39 -14.77 8.45
N GLU A 106 8.48 -15.73 8.32
CA GLU A 106 8.66 -17.08 8.84
C GLU A 106 9.80 -17.84 8.16
N ARG A 107 9.91 -17.74 6.82
CA ARG A 107 10.84 -18.56 6.02
C ARG A 107 12.17 -17.87 5.73
N PHE A 108 12.14 -16.56 5.53
CA PHE A 108 13.28 -15.76 5.07
C PHE A 108 13.74 -14.73 6.11
N GLY A 109 12.99 -14.54 7.19
CA GLY A 109 13.25 -13.55 8.22
C GLY A 109 12.62 -12.18 7.92
N GLU A 110 12.78 -11.25 8.85
CA GLU A 110 12.20 -9.90 8.78
C GLU A 110 12.56 -9.15 7.46
N PRO A 111 11.59 -8.59 6.73
CA PRO A 111 11.86 -7.67 5.63
C PRO A 111 12.62 -6.42 6.09
N GLU A 112 13.71 -6.07 5.40
CA GLU A 112 14.58 -4.94 5.76
C GLU A 112 14.25 -3.66 4.98
N SER A 113 13.54 -3.77 3.87
CA SER A 113 13.12 -2.62 3.07
C SER A 113 11.80 -2.84 2.35
N LEU A 114 11.09 -1.74 2.10
CA LEU A 114 9.86 -1.72 1.32
C LEU A 114 10.04 -0.86 0.07
N VAL A 115 9.63 -1.39 -1.07
CA VAL A 115 9.72 -0.70 -2.36
C VAL A 115 8.51 0.21 -2.55
N ASN A 116 8.75 1.43 -3.04
CA ASN A 116 7.68 2.38 -3.32
C ASN A 116 6.75 1.86 -4.43
N GLN A 117 5.43 1.96 -4.21
CA GLN A 117 4.42 1.45 -5.14
C GLN A 117 4.44 2.11 -6.52
N GLY A 118 5.04 3.31 -6.64
CA GLY A 118 5.19 4.00 -7.92
C GLY A 118 6.05 3.25 -8.94
N PHE A 119 6.88 2.30 -8.49
CA PHE A 119 7.73 1.48 -9.37
C PHE A 119 7.15 0.10 -9.67
N LEU A 120 5.96 -0.21 -9.14
CA LEU A 120 5.42 -1.56 -9.12
C LEU A 120 4.24 -1.72 -10.06
N SER A 121 4.12 -2.91 -10.64
CA SER A 121 2.86 -3.32 -11.26
C SER A 121 1.77 -3.43 -10.18
N PRO A 122 0.52 -2.99 -10.43
CA PRO A 122 -0.49 -2.87 -9.37
C PRO A 122 -0.86 -4.18 -8.66
N TRP A 123 -0.82 -5.31 -9.38
CA TRP A 123 -1.23 -6.66 -8.92
C TRP A 123 -0.04 -7.60 -8.70
N TRP A 124 1.11 -7.04 -8.31
CA TRP A 124 2.37 -7.78 -8.20
C TRP A 124 2.97 -7.67 -6.80
N ILE A 125 3.54 -8.77 -6.32
CA ILE A 125 4.37 -8.82 -5.12
C ILE A 125 5.74 -9.39 -5.50
N GLY A 126 6.79 -8.71 -5.06
CA GLY A 126 8.17 -9.16 -5.19
C GLY A 126 8.82 -9.35 -3.84
N ILE A 127 9.46 -10.50 -3.64
CA ILE A 127 10.18 -10.84 -2.41
C ILE A 127 11.61 -11.20 -2.78
N GLY A 128 12.57 -10.60 -2.07
CA GLY A 128 13.99 -10.89 -2.21
C GLY A 128 14.62 -10.45 -3.52
N THR A 129 13.90 -9.62 -4.28
CA THR A 129 14.35 -9.12 -5.58
C THR A 129 15.40 -8.03 -5.46
N SER A 130 16.36 -8.02 -6.39
CA SER A 130 17.35 -6.95 -6.59
C SER A 130 17.02 -6.06 -7.79
N LEU A 131 15.78 -6.12 -8.30
CA LEU A 131 15.32 -5.30 -9.43
C LEU A 131 15.32 -3.80 -9.10
N PHE A 132 15.21 -3.44 -7.82
CA PHE A 132 15.08 -2.07 -7.36
C PHE A 132 16.36 -1.60 -6.68
N ASP A 133 16.90 -0.48 -7.14
CA ASP A 133 18.03 0.18 -6.48
C ASP A 133 17.61 0.73 -5.10
N GLU A 134 18.61 1.01 -4.27
CA GLU A 134 18.43 1.51 -2.89
C GLU A 134 17.56 2.77 -2.82
N ASN A 135 17.65 3.66 -3.81
CA ASN A 135 16.88 4.89 -3.81
C ASN A 135 15.41 4.66 -4.15
N SER A 136 15.03 3.49 -4.71
CA SER A 136 13.65 3.09 -5.03
C SER A 136 12.88 2.47 -3.85
N GLN A 137 13.57 2.27 -2.73
CA GLN A 137 13.05 1.60 -1.53
C GLN A 137 13.41 2.38 -0.27
N ARG A 138 12.74 2.06 0.83
CA ARG A 138 13.07 2.61 2.16
C ARG A 138 13.32 1.48 3.14
N ARG A 139 14.37 1.60 3.95
CA ARG A 139 14.59 0.66 5.06
C ARG A 139 13.43 0.72 6.06
N THR A 140 13.05 -0.44 6.57
CA THR A 140 12.00 -0.56 7.59
C THR A 140 12.54 -0.15 8.96
N ALA A 141 11.73 0.57 9.73
CA ALA A 141 11.95 0.82 11.14
C ALA A 141 11.32 -0.29 12.00
N PRO A 142 11.76 -0.47 13.25
CA PRO A 142 11.22 -1.49 14.13
C PRO A 142 9.69 -1.45 14.24
N GLY A 143 9.06 -2.61 14.02
CA GLY A 143 7.61 -2.80 14.14
C GLY A 143 6.78 -2.31 12.95
N GLU A 144 7.36 -1.69 11.92
CA GLU A 144 6.60 -1.26 10.75
C GLU A 144 6.03 -2.44 9.94
N VAL A 145 6.84 -3.47 9.69
CA VAL A 145 6.35 -4.68 9.01
C VAL A 145 5.32 -5.40 9.87
N ALA A 146 5.54 -5.48 11.19
CA ALA A 146 4.57 -6.06 12.12
C ALA A 146 3.20 -5.35 12.04
N ARG A 147 3.17 -4.02 11.97
CA ARG A 147 1.94 -3.26 11.77
C ARG A 147 1.28 -3.55 10.41
N LEU A 148 2.05 -3.74 9.34
CA LEU A 148 1.49 -4.13 8.03
C LEU A 148 0.83 -5.51 8.05
N MET A 149 1.18 -6.38 9.00
CA MET A 149 0.60 -7.72 9.16
C MET A 149 -0.63 -7.75 10.07
N ASP A 150 -1.05 -6.62 10.62
CA ASP A 150 -2.20 -6.52 11.52
C ASP A 150 -3.49 -6.88 10.76
N PRO A 151 -4.21 -7.96 11.17
CA PRO A 151 -5.42 -8.40 10.48
C PRO A 151 -6.60 -7.43 10.64
N SER A 152 -6.52 -6.44 11.54
CA SER A 152 -7.60 -5.45 11.67
C SER A 152 -7.56 -4.36 10.60
N LEU A 153 -6.46 -4.24 9.83
CA LEU A 153 -6.35 -3.22 8.79
C LEU A 153 -7.27 -3.53 7.63
N ASP A 154 -8.13 -2.58 7.28
CA ASP A 154 -8.89 -2.65 6.05
C ASP A 154 -7.98 -2.45 4.81
N PRO A 155 -8.45 -2.76 3.59
CA PRO A 155 -7.64 -2.59 2.38
C PRO A 155 -7.10 -1.18 2.15
N ARG A 156 -7.86 -0.14 2.47
CA ARG A 156 -7.45 1.27 2.30
C ARG A 156 -6.42 1.64 3.35
N GLU A 157 -6.61 1.22 4.60
CA GLU A 157 -5.68 1.42 5.70
C GLU A 157 -4.35 0.72 5.45
N PHE A 158 -4.37 -0.54 5.05
CA PHE A 158 -3.17 -1.29 4.66
C PHE A 158 -2.39 -0.55 3.57
N GLN A 159 -3.08 -0.17 2.50
CA GLN A 159 -2.44 0.51 1.35
C GLN A 159 -1.90 1.90 1.74
N ALA A 160 -2.61 2.64 2.60
CA ALA A 160 -2.11 3.91 3.13
C ALA A 160 -0.86 3.72 4.00
N LEU A 161 -0.85 2.70 4.85
CA LEU A 161 0.26 2.37 5.72
C LEU A 161 1.48 1.91 4.91
N TYR A 162 1.28 1.07 3.90
CA TYR A 162 2.35 0.62 3.01
C TYR A 162 2.98 1.81 2.27
N ARG A 163 2.17 2.74 1.74
CA ARG A 163 2.70 3.97 1.10
C ARG A 163 3.52 4.82 2.06
N LYS A 164 3.04 4.98 3.31
CA LYS A 164 3.79 5.69 4.34
C LYS A 164 5.14 5.02 4.61
N TYR A 165 5.16 3.69 4.70
CA TYR A 165 6.37 2.92 4.98
C TYR A 165 7.25 2.65 3.75
N SER A 166 6.86 3.08 2.56
CA SER A 166 7.69 2.97 1.35
C SER A 166 7.99 4.33 0.71
N ALA A 167 7.64 5.43 1.39
CA ALA A 167 7.99 6.77 0.97
C ALA A 167 9.51 6.94 0.97
N GLN A 168 10.07 7.42 -0.13
CA GLN A 168 11.52 7.62 -0.26
C GLN A 168 11.92 8.99 0.30
N GLU A 169 13.18 9.10 0.73
CA GLU A 169 13.75 10.37 1.14
C GLU A 169 13.88 11.33 -0.06
N LYS A 170 13.73 12.63 0.21
CA LYS A 170 13.83 13.68 -0.83
C LYS A 170 15.27 13.88 -1.28
N THR A 171 16.23 13.63 -0.41
CA THR A 171 17.65 13.65 -0.70
C THR A 171 18.28 12.30 -0.38
N VAL A 172 19.38 12.00 -1.04
CA VAL A 172 20.15 10.76 -0.85
C VAL A 172 21.65 11.10 -0.87
N PRO A 173 22.47 10.41 -0.08
CA PRO A 173 23.91 10.59 -0.12
C PRO A 173 24.46 10.09 -1.46
N GLY A 174 25.28 10.91 -2.12
CA GLY A 174 25.93 10.56 -3.38
C GLY A 174 27.17 11.41 -3.62
N PHE A 175 28.28 10.78 -3.98
CA PHE A 175 29.56 11.48 -4.22
C PHE A 175 30.04 12.37 -3.05
N GLY A 176 29.73 11.97 -1.81
CA GLY A 176 30.06 12.76 -0.61
C GLY A 176 29.17 13.99 -0.38
N LEU A 177 28.06 14.12 -1.10
CA LEU A 177 27.10 15.22 -1.02
C LEU A 177 25.68 14.70 -0.73
N GLU A 178 24.82 15.58 -0.19
CA GLU A 178 23.37 15.36 -0.15
C GLU A 178 22.76 15.82 -1.47
N LEU A 179 22.30 14.87 -2.28
CA LEU A 179 21.76 15.13 -3.63
C LEU A 179 20.25 14.90 -3.65
N ALA A 180 19.53 15.57 -4.55
CA ALA A 180 18.12 15.27 -4.78
C ALA A 180 17.96 13.79 -5.18
N ASN A 181 16.95 13.12 -4.63
CA ASN A 181 16.69 11.72 -4.96
C ASN A 181 16.32 11.60 -6.45
N PRO A 182 17.12 10.88 -7.26
CA PRO A 182 16.89 10.77 -8.71
C PRO A 182 15.53 10.16 -9.04
N LYS A 183 14.95 9.35 -8.14
CA LYS A 183 13.65 8.71 -8.32
C LYS A 183 12.46 9.65 -8.13
N LEU A 184 12.69 10.82 -7.55
CA LEU A 184 11.66 11.84 -7.33
C LEU A 184 11.80 13.04 -8.26
N MET A 185 12.80 13.03 -9.16
CA MET A 185 13.01 14.10 -10.12
C MET A 185 11.91 14.10 -11.18
N LYS A 186 11.40 15.28 -11.52
CA LYS A 186 10.50 15.44 -12.68
C LYS A 186 11.33 15.30 -13.95
N ALA A 187 10.81 14.54 -14.93
CA ALA A 187 11.36 14.57 -16.28
C ALA A 187 11.29 16.01 -16.80
N ARG A 188 12.39 16.50 -17.37
CA ARG A 188 12.45 17.82 -18.01
C ARG A 188 11.84 17.78 -19.40
#